data_AF-A0A9X4RL74-F1
#
_entry.id   AF-A0A9X4RL74-F1
#
_cell.length_a   1.000
_cell.length_b   1.000
_cell.length_c   1.000
_cell.angle_alpha   90.00
_cell.angle_beta   90.00
_cell.angle_gamma   90.00
#
_symmetry.space_group_name_H-M   'P 1'
#
loop_
_entity.id
_entity.type
_entity.pdbx_description
1 polymer ?
#
loop_
_entity_poly.entity_id
_entity_poly.type
_entity_poly.pdbx_seq_one_letter_code
_entity_poly.pdbx_strand_id
1 'polypeptide(L)'
;MTMDAAGQPATELVDTVVALYGELAEVTAAFLEAVQDGPPEEEAQSLFWQARTELVGRLQPLLAQEEHWLGHSDGRQQKEQRQHSLALQLEKMQLVADLDARIVARLVALQAQVGEELKSLGQGKKRLVGYRVGLKGAPRFCQRTA
;
A
#
# COMPACT_ATOMS: atom_id res chain seq x y z
N MET A 1 -44.86 11.92 18.27
CA MET A 1 -43.48 11.40 18.18
C MET A 1 -42.97 11.71 16.78
N THR A 2 -42.33 12.86 16.61
CA THR A 2 -41.73 13.28 15.33
C THR A 2 -40.33 12.69 15.27
N MET A 3 -40.15 11.65 14.44
CA MET A 3 -38.81 11.15 14.13
C MET A 3 -38.05 12.24 13.39
N ASP A 4 -36.89 12.59 13.93
CA ASP A 4 -36.01 13.66 13.46
C ASP A 4 -35.31 13.21 12.17
N ALA A 5 -35.98 13.38 11.03
CA ALA A 5 -35.51 12.97 9.70
C ALA A 5 -34.18 13.64 9.28
N ALA A 6 -33.74 14.68 9.99
CA ALA A 6 -32.46 15.34 9.77
C ALA A 6 -31.25 14.55 10.34
N GLY A 7 -31.46 13.64 11.30
CA GLY A 7 -30.38 12.84 11.91
C GLY A 7 -29.98 11.58 11.13
N GLN A 8 -30.91 11.02 10.36
CA GLN A 8 -30.68 9.84 9.51
C GLN A 8 -29.64 10.06 8.40
N PRO A 9 -29.70 11.12 7.57
CA PRO A 9 -28.75 11.29 6.46
C PRO A 9 -27.31 11.53 6.93
N ALA A 10 -27.12 12.14 8.10
CA ALA A 10 -25.79 12.35 8.67
C ALA A 10 -25.18 11.05 9.23
N THR A 11 -26.02 10.17 9.80
CA THR A 11 -25.55 8.87 10.33
C THR A 11 -25.18 7.94 9.18
N GLU A 12 -26.01 7.88 8.13
CA GLU A 12 -25.75 7.10 6.92
C GLU A 12 -24.46 7.55 6.20
N LEU A 13 -24.17 8.85 6.20
CA LEU A 13 -22.92 9.38 5.62
C LEU A 13 -21.68 8.84 6.35
N VAL A 14 -21.63 8.96 7.68
CA VAL A 14 -20.46 8.54 8.46
C VAL A 14 -20.31 7.02 8.41
N ASP A 15 -21.40 6.26 8.49
CA ASP A 15 -21.37 4.80 8.35
C ASP A 15 -20.82 4.38 6.98
N THR A 16 -21.18 5.11 5.92
CA THR A 16 -20.64 4.89 4.57
C THR A 16 -19.14 5.20 4.51
N VAL A 17 -18.68 6.29 5.12
CA VAL A 17 -17.25 6.64 5.18
C VAL A 17 -16.45 5.57 5.93
N VAL A 18 -16.97 5.10 7.08
CA VAL A 18 -16.36 4.02 7.86
C VAL A 18 -16.26 2.73 7.05
N ALA A 19 -17.33 2.36 6.34
CA ALA A 19 -17.36 1.17 5.49
C ALA A 19 -16.30 1.26 4.37
N LEU A 20 -16.19 2.42 3.70
CA LEU A 20 -15.20 2.64 2.65
C LEU A 20 -13.76 2.57 3.16
N TYR A 21 -13.47 3.09 4.35
CA TYR A 21 -12.16 2.88 4.97
C TYR A 21 -11.92 1.41 5.35
N GLY A 22 -12.97 0.66 5.70
CA GLY A 22 -12.91 -0.79 5.86
C GLY A 22 -12.51 -1.51 4.57
N GLU A 23 -13.21 -1.24 3.47
CA GLU A 23 -12.89 -1.77 2.13
C GLU A 23 -11.45 -1.41 1.71
N LEU A 24 -11.03 -0.16 1.98
CA LEU A 24 -9.67 0.30 1.69
C LEU A 24 -8.62 -0.48 2.50
N ALA A 25 -8.89 -0.76 3.77
CA ALA A 25 -8.02 -1.57 4.62
C ALA A 25 -7.93 -3.02 4.11
N GLU A 26 -9.05 -3.62 3.70
CA GLU A 26 -9.08 -4.99 3.16
C GLU A 26 -8.25 -5.12 1.87
N VAL A 27 -8.45 -4.21 0.91
CA VAL A 27 -7.68 -4.18 -0.34
C VAL A 27 -6.18 -3.97 -0.07
N THR A 28 -5.85 -3.11 0.90
CA THR A 28 -4.46 -2.81 1.28
C THR A 28 -3.81 -4.00 1.99
N ALA A 29 -4.54 -4.71 2.85
CA ALA A 29 -4.06 -5.91 3.50
C ALA A 29 -3.82 -7.05 2.50
N ALA A 30 -4.77 -7.28 1.57
CA ALA A 30 -4.64 -8.29 0.53
C ALA A 30 -3.41 -8.04 -0.37
N PHE A 31 -3.17 -6.78 -0.74
CA PHE A 31 -1.97 -6.44 -1.50
C PHE A 31 -0.68 -6.62 -0.67
N LEU A 32 -0.70 -6.28 0.62
CA LEU A 32 0.43 -6.51 1.52
C LEU A 32 0.80 -8.00 1.61
N GLU A 33 -0.19 -8.89 1.69
CA GLU A 33 0.01 -10.33 1.65
C GLU A 33 0.63 -10.78 0.32
N ALA A 34 0.14 -10.26 -0.82
CA ALA A 34 0.67 -10.58 -2.14
C ALA A 34 2.14 -10.16 -2.33
N VAL A 35 2.62 -9.13 -1.63
CA VAL A 35 4.03 -8.68 -1.69
C VAL A 35 4.93 -9.32 -0.63
N GLN A 36 4.37 -10.15 0.27
CA GLN A 36 5.12 -10.69 1.41
C GLN A 36 6.26 -11.61 0.99
N ASP A 37 6.06 -12.40 -0.07
CA ASP A 37 7.03 -13.40 -0.52
C ASP A 37 7.90 -12.94 -1.69
N GLY A 38 7.62 -11.78 -2.27
CA GLY A 38 8.38 -11.30 -3.42
C GLY A 38 7.80 -10.05 -4.06
N PRO A 39 8.36 -9.63 -5.21
CA PRO A 39 7.75 -8.58 -6.01
C PRO A 39 6.35 -9.01 -6.46
N PRO A 40 5.34 -8.14 -6.34
CA PRO A 40 3.99 -8.48 -6.77
C PRO A 40 3.92 -8.65 -8.28
N GLU A 41 3.05 -9.55 -8.72
CA GLU A 41 2.72 -9.69 -10.14
C GLU A 41 2.12 -8.39 -10.70
N GLU A 42 2.35 -8.11 -11.99
CA GLU A 42 1.89 -6.88 -12.63
C GLU A 42 0.36 -6.74 -12.57
N GLU A 43 -0.37 -7.84 -12.72
CA GLU A 43 -1.82 -7.87 -12.60
C GLU A 43 -2.28 -7.51 -11.18
N ALA A 44 -1.64 -8.07 -10.15
CA ALA A 44 -1.97 -7.77 -8.75
C ALA A 44 -1.73 -6.28 -8.42
N GLN A 45 -0.65 -5.69 -8.96
CA GLN A 45 -0.39 -4.25 -8.81
C GLN A 45 -1.47 -3.41 -9.50
N SER A 46 -1.83 -3.76 -10.73
CA SER A 46 -2.86 -3.04 -11.50
C SER A 46 -4.22 -3.06 -10.78
N LEU A 47 -4.65 -4.26 -10.35
CA LEU A 47 -5.90 -4.45 -9.61
C LEU A 47 -5.91 -3.67 -8.29
N PHE A 48 -4.80 -3.71 -7.53
CA PHE A 48 -4.66 -2.94 -6.30
C PHE A 48 -4.80 -1.44 -6.54
N TRP A 49 -4.07 -0.88 -7.51
CA TRP A 49 -4.11 0.56 -7.80
C TRP A 49 -5.46 1.01 -8.35
N GLN A 50 -6.11 0.18 -9.18
CA GLN A 50 -7.45 0.45 -9.68
C GLN A 50 -8.46 0.51 -8.52
N ALA A 51 -8.54 -0.54 -7.71
CA ALA A 51 -9.46 -0.61 -6.57
C ALA A 51 -9.23 0.54 -5.58
N ARG A 52 -7.96 0.82 -5.27
CA ARG A 52 -7.59 1.92 -4.38
C ARG A 52 -8.00 3.29 -4.94
N THR A 53 -7.77 3.54 -6.22
CA THR A 53 -8.15 4.80 -6.88
C THR A 53 -9.66 4.99 -6.86
N GLU A 54 -10.42 3.93 -7.13
CA GLU A 54 -11.88 3.96 -7.08
C GLU A 54 -12.40 4.26 -5.67
N LEU A 55 -11.89 3.56 -4.65
CA LEU A 55 -12.29 3.76 -3.26
C LEU A 55 -11.96 5.16 -2.75
N VAL A 56 -10.76 5.68 -3.04
CA VAL A 56 -10.37 7.05 -2.69
C VAL A 56 -11.25 8.06 -3.44
N GLY A 57 -11.55 7.81 -4.71
CA GLY A 57 -12.46 8.64 -5.51
C GLY A 57 -13.88 8.70 -4.95
N ARG A 58 -14.36 7.62 -4.31
CA ARG A 58 -15.65 7.58 -3.59
C ARG A 58 -15.57 8.26 -2.22
N LEU A 59 -14.45 8.15 -1.50
CA LEU A 59 -14.25 8.75 -0.18
C LEU A 59 -14.18 10.29 -0.24
N GLN A 60 -13.44 10.85 -1.21
CA GLN A 60 -13.23 12.31 -1.31
C GLN A 60 -14.51 13.16 -1.26
N PRO A 61 -15.55 12.90 -2.08
CA PRO A 61 -16.77 13.70 -2.02
C PRO A 61 -17.53 13.55 -0.71
N LEU A 62 -17.48 12.36 -0.08
CA LEU A 62 -18.17 12.09 1.18
C LEU A 62 -17.49 12.82 2.35
N LEU A 63 -16.16 12.85 2.38
CA LEU A 63 -15.40 13.62 3.38
C LEU A 63 -15.66 15.13 3.25
N ALA A 64 -15.73 15.64 2.02
CA ALA A 64 -16.10 17.05 1.80
C ALA A 64 -17.54 17.36 2.26
N GLN A 65 -18.46 16.41 2.06
CA GLN A 65 -19.84 16.52 2.53
C GLN A 65 -19.94 16.45 4.06
N GLU A 66 -19.13 15.60 4.69
CA GLU A 66 -19.03 15.45 6.15
C GLU A 66 -18.49 16.73 6.80
N GLU A 67 -17.43 17.33 6.25
CA GLU A 67 -16.86 18.60 6.71
C GLU A 67 -17.92 19.73 6.68
N HIS A 68 -18.70 19.81 5.60
CA HIS A 68 -19.77 20.79 5.48
C HIS A 68 -20.88 20.59 6.53
N TRP A 69 -21.21 19.33 6.82
CA TRP A 69 -22.22 18.95 7.83
C TRP A 69 -21.77 19.24 9.27
N LEU A 70 -20.49 19.00 9.58
CA LEU A 70 -19.89 19.24 10.89
C LEU A 70 -19.95 20.73 11.29
N GLY A 71 -19.96 21.65 10.32
CA GLY A 71 -20.08 23.08 10.57
C GLY A 71 -21.45 23.59 11.04
N HIS A 72 -22.53 22.79 10.97
CA HIS A 72 -23.92 23.31 11.01
C HIS A 72 -24.86 22.73 12.08
N SER A 73 -24.38 22.01 13.10
CA SER A 73 -25.28 21.16 13.91
C SER A 73 -25.11 21.25 15.44
N ASP A 74 -26.15 21.78 16.10
CA ASP A 74 -26.17 22.23 17.51
C ASP A 74 -26.79 21.25 18.53
N GLY A 75 -27.18 20.03 18.13
CA GLY A 75 -27.86 19.07 19.03
C GLY A 75 -26.93 18.30 19.99
N ARG A 76 -27.26 18.23 21.30
CA ARG A 76 -26.50 17.46 22.31
C ARG A 76 -26.47 15.94 22.09
N GLN A 77 -27.60 15.30 21.76
CA GLN A 77 -27.63 13.84 21.51
C GLN A 77 -26.89 13.47 20.22
N GLN A 78 -26.96 14.33 19.20
CA GLN A 78 -26.19 14.16 17.98
C GLN A 78 -24.67 14.30 18.20
N LYS A 79 -24.22 14.89 19.31
CA LYS A 79 -22.79 15.06 19.63
C LYS A 79 -22.14 13.77 20.11
N GLU A 80 -22.78 13.02 21.00
CA GLU A 80 -22.23 11.75 21.53
C GLU A 80 -22.15 10.67 20.44
N GLN A 81 -23.22 10.51 19.66
CA GLN A 81 -23.22 9.55 18.55
C GLN A 81 -22.17 9.91 17.48
N ARG A 82 -21.99 11.20 17.18
CA ARG A 82 -20.92 11.66 16.28
C ARG A 82 -19.52 11.44 16.83
N GLN A 83 -19.30 11.66 18.12
CA GLN A 83 -18.01 11.37 18.74
C GLN A 83 -17.64 9.89 18.61
N HIS A 84 -18.62 9.00 18.76
CA HIS A 84 -18.41 7.57 18.57
C HIS A 84 -18.08 7.22 17.11
N SER A 85 -18.87 7.70 16.15
CA SER A 85 -18.63 7.41 14.73
C SER A 85 -17.32 8.02 14.21
N LEU A 86 -16.96 9.22 14.66
CA LEU A 86 -15.67 9.86 14.35
C LEU A 86 -14.49 9.07 14.94
N ALA A 87 -14.62 8.56 16.16
CA ALA A 87 -13.60 7.71 16.76
C ALA A 87 -13.37 6.44 15.93
N LEU A 88 -14.45 5.82 15.45
CA LEU A 88 -14.39 4.64 14.59
C LEU A 88 -13.76 4.97 13.22
N GLN A 89 -14.11 6.10 12.62
CA GLN A 89 -13.49 6.57 11.37
C GLN A 89 -11.98 6.79 11.55
N LEU A 90 -11.56 7.46 12.62
CA LEU A 90 -10.15 7.67 12.94
C LEU A 90 -9.40 6.35 13.15
N GLU A 91 -10.02 5.38 13.81
CA GLU A 91 -9.46 4.04 13.97
C GLU A 91 -9.22 3.37 12.60
N LYS A 92 -10.21 3.42 11.69
CA LYS A 92 -10.08 2.85 10.35
C LYS A 92 -9.05 3.59 9.50
N MET A 93 -8.98 4.91 9.60
CA MET A 93 -7.94 5.71 8.95
C MET A 93 -6.54 5.32 9.43
N GLN A 94 -6.36 5.17 10.75
CA GLN A 94 -5.08 4.75 11.31
C GLN A 94 -4.68 3.36 10.83
N LEU A 95 -5.64 2.41 10.77
CA LEU A 95 -5.39 1.08 10.24
C LEU A 95 -4.88 1.12 8.79
N VAL A 96 -5.50 1.91 7.91
CA VAL A 96 -5.04 2.07 6.52
C VAL A 96 -3.64 2.67 6.48
N ALA A 97 -3.37 3.71 7.27
CA ALA A 97 -2.05 4.35 7.33
C ALA A 97 -0.95 3.37 7.80
N ASP A 98 -1.25 2.52 8.78
CA ASP A 98 -0.33 1.50 9.26
C ASP A 98 -0.06 0.43 8.20
N LEU A 99 -1.08 0.02 7.45
CA LEU A 99 -0.93 -0.92 6.33
C LEU A 99 -0.09 -0.31 5.20
N ASP A 100 -0.33 0.95 4.86
CA ASP A 100 0.46 1.68 3.86
C ASP A 100 1.93 1.77 4.23
N ALA A 101 2.22 2.10 5.50
CA ALA A 101 3.59 2.14 6.00
C ALA A 101 4.29 0.78 5.84
N ARG A 102 3.58 -0.33 6.07
CA ARG A 102 4.10 -1.69 5.87
C ARG A 102 4.35 -2.00 4.40
N ILE A 103 3.45 -1.61 3.50
CA ILE A 103 3.65 -1.76 2.04
C ILE A 103 4.91 -1.01 1.61
N VAL A 104 5.05 0.26 2.00
CA VAL A 104 6.22 1.07 1.66
C VAL A 104 7.50 0.43 2.18
N ALA A 105 7.52 0.02 3.44
CA ALA A 105 8.68 -0.66 4.02
C ALA A 105 9.04 -1.94 3.26
N ARG A 106 8.04 -2.73 2.84
CA ARG A 106 8.25 -3.96 2.07
C ARG A 106 8.79 -3.69 0.67
N LEU A 107 8.24 -2.71 -0.04
CA LEU A 107 8.70 -2.32 -1.37
C LEU A 107 10.15 -1.80 -1.34
N VAL A 108 10.51 -1.02 -0.31
CA VAL A 108 11.89 -0.56 -0.09
C VAL A 108 12.83 -1.73 0.16
N ALA A 109 12.42 -2.71 0.97
CA ALA A 109 13.21 -3.92 1.21
C ALA A 109 13.42 -4.75 -0.07
N LEU A 110 12.36 -4.91 -0.89
CA LEU A 110 12.43 -5.58 -2.19
C LEU A 110 13.37 -4.84 -3.15
N GLN A 111 13.30 -3.52 -3.22
CA GLN A 111 14.19 -2.71 -4.05
C GLN A 111 15.66 -2.88 -3.64
N ALA A 112 15.94 -2.92 -2.34
CA ALA A 112 17.29 -3.16 -1.83
C ALA A 112 17.79 -4.57 -2.19
N GLN A 113 16.94 -5.59 -2.05
CA GLN A 113 17.27 -6.97 -2.43
C GLN A 113 17.60 -7.08 -3.92
N VAL A 114 16.75 -6.55 -4.81
CA VAL A 114 17.00 -6.52 -6.25
C VAL A 114 18.30 -5.77 -6.57
N GLY A 115 18.56 -4.67 -5.86
CA GLY A 115 19.81 -3.92 -6.00
C GLY A 115 21.07 -4.75 -5.68
N GLU A 116 21.04 -5.56 -4.62
CA GLU A 116 22.12 -6.47 -4.27
C GLU A 116 22.27 -7.63 -5.26
N GLU A 117 21.16 -8.21 -5.71
CA GLU A 117 21.16 -9.24 -6.75
C GLU A 117 21.80 -8.74 -8.05
N LEU A 118 21.46 -7.52 -8.50
CA LEU A 118 22.07 -6.89 -9.68
C LEU A 118 23.58 -6.64 -9.49
N LYS A 119 24.02 -6.20 -8.31
CA LYS A 119 25.45 -6.04 -8.01
C LYS A 119 26.18 -7.39 -8.09
N SER A 120 25.60 -8.44 -7.54
CA SER A 120 26.18 -9.79 -7.57
C SER A 120 26.31 -10.32 -9.01
N LEU A 121 25.28 -10.12 -9.84
CA LEU A 121 25.31 -10.47 -11.27
C LEU A 121 26.38 -9.67 -12.02
N GLY A 122 26.51 -8.38 -11.73
CA GLY A 122 27.55 -7.53 -12.30
C GLY A 122 28.96 -8.01 -11.94
N GLN A 123 29.19 -8.44 -10.70
CA GLN A 123 30.47 -9.03 -10.27
C GLN A 123 30.72 -10.39 -10.93
N GLY A 124 29.70 -11.25 -11.04
CA GLY A 124 29.76 -12.52 -11.77
C GLY A 124 30.16 -12.32 -13.23
N LYS A 125 29.54 -11.36 -13.92
CA LYS A 125 29.88 -10.98 -15.30
C LYS A 125 31.33 -10.50 -15.41
N LYS A 126 31.82 -9.66 -14.49
CA LYS A 126 33.22 -9.21 -14.46
C LYS A 126 34.19 -10.39 -14.28
N ARG A 127 33.88 -11.34 -13.39
CA ARG A 127 34.70 -12.55 -13.20
C ARG A 127 34.72 -13.43 -14.44
N LEU A 128 33.59 -13.63 -15.12
CA LEU A 128 33.51 -14.38 -16.38
C LEU A 128 34.31 -13.71 -17.50
N VAL A 129 34.27 -12.37 -17.61
CA VAL A 129 35.10 -11.63 -18.56
C VAL A 129 36.59 -11.80 -18.24
N GLY A 130 36.98 -11.67 -16.96
CA GLY A 130 38.35 -11.91 -16.52
C GLY A 130 38.84 -13.33 -16.81
N TYR A 131 38.00 -14.33 -16.57
CA TYR A 131 38.28 -15.73 -16.91
C TYR A 131 38.45 -15.94 -18.42
N ARG A 132 37.60 -15.32 -19.25
CA ARG A 132 37.70 -15.38 -20.71
C ARG A 132 38.98 -14.72 -21.24
N VAL A 133 39.41 -13.61 -20.64
CA VAL A 133 40.69 -12.96 -20.95
C VAL A 133 41.87 -13.83 -20.50
N GLY A 134 41.79 -14.44 -19.31
CA GLY A 134 42.78 -15.40 -18.82
C GLY A 134 42.93 -16.65 -19.70
N LEU A 135 41.83 -17.15 -20.26
CA LEU A 135 41.83 -18.28 -21.21
C LEU A 135 42.41 -17.91 -22.58
N LYS A 136 42.20 -16.66 -23.06
CA LYS A 136 42.81 -16.17 -24.31
C LYS A 136 44.28 -15.77 -24.14
N GLY A 137 44.66 -15.36 -22.93
CA GLY A 137 46.01 -14.92 -22.56
C GLY A 137 46.86 -15.99 -21.89
N ALA A 138 46.36 -17.21 -21.69
CA ALA A 138 47.16 -18.31 -21.14
C ALA A 138 48.39 -18.52 -22.03
N PRO A 139 49.62 -18.22 -21.54
CA PRO A 139 50.80 -18.42 -22.35
C PRO A 139 50.93 -19.91 -22.64
N ARG A 140 51.14 -20.28 -23.91
CA ARG A 140 51.49 -21.64 -24.36
C ARG A 140 52.88 -22.08 -23.88
N PHE A 141 53.29 -21.68 -22.69
CA PHE A 141 54.60 -21.97 -22.15
C PHE A 141 54.45 -23.01 -21.03
N CYS A 142 55.16 -24.13 -21.24
CA CYS A 142 55.39 -25.23 -20.32
C CYS A 142 54.35 -26.36 -20.33
N GLN A 143 54.34 -27.14 -21.41
CA GLN A 143 54.44 -28.61 -21.25
C GLN A 143 55.60 -29.12 -22.11
N ARG A 144 56.80 -29.05 -21.53
CA ARG A 144 57.89 -29.97 -21.86
C ARG A 144 58.02 -30.84 -20.62
N THR A 145 57.41 -32.01 -20.65
CA THR A 145 57.81 -33.12 -19.77
C THR A 145 58.47 -34.14 -20.66
N ALA A 146 59.61 -34.62 -20.15
CA ALA A 146 60.68 -35.31 -20.83
C ALA A 146 60.25 -36.60 -21.55
#